data_AF-A0A938CQ50-F1
#
_entry.id   AF-A0A938CQ50-F1
#
_cell.length_a   1.000
_cell.length_b   1.000
_cell.length_c   1.000
_cell.angle_alpha   90.00
_cell.angle_beta   90.00
_cell.angle_gamma   90.00
#
_symmetry.space_group_name_H-M   'P 1'
#
loop_
_entity.id
_entity.type
_entity.pdbx_description
1 polymer ?
#
loop_
_entity_poly.entity_id
_entity_poly.type
_entity_poly.pdbx_seq_one_letter_code
_entity_poly.pdbx_strand_id
1 'polypeptide(L)' 'MRLIFIGDVVGRTGRKAVASELLRLRERYRPDLVVVNGENAAHGFGITEDIYLELLAAGADCVTLGNHAFD' A
#
# COMPACT_ATOMS: atom_id res chain seq x y z
N MET A 1 -4.34 -10.12 18.01
CA MET A 1 -3.63 -9.68 16.81
C MET A 1 -4.61 -8.98 15.90
N ARG A 2 -4.29 -7.77 15.42
CA ARG A 2 -5.13 -6.94 14.52
C ARG A 2 -4.37 -6.68 13.23
N LEU A 3 -5.03 -6.97 12.10
CA LEU A 3 -4.50 -6.75 10.76
C LEU A 3 -5.32 -5.66 10.07
N ILE A 4 -4.64 -4.75 9.38
CA ILE A 4 -5.25 -3.97 8.30
C ILE A 4 -4.72 -4.52 6.99
N PHE A 5 -5.62 -4.83 6.07
CA PHE A 5 -5.29 -5.18 4.70
C PHE A 5 -5.91 -4.14 3.77
N ILE A 6 -5.08 -3.48 2.97
CA ILE A 6 -5.51 -2.54 1.94
C ILE A 6 -5.48 -3.29 0.60
N GLY A 7 -6.60 -3.27 -0.11
CA GLY A 7 -6.70 -3.81 -1.46
C GLY A 7 -5.89 -2.98 -2.47
N ASP A 8 -6.10 -3.24 -3.74
CA ASP A 8 -5.30 -2.72 -4.83
C ASP A 8 -5.11 -1.20 -4.80
N VAL A 9 -3.85 -0.80 -4.68
CA VAL A 9 -3.43 0.59 -4.86
C VAL A 9 -3.30 0.86 -6.34
N VAL A 10 -4.26 1.58 -6.92
CA VAL A 10 -4.29 1.86 -8.36
C VAL A 10 -3.75 3.27 -8.66
N GLY A 11 -2.57 3.32 -9.29
CA GLY A 11 -1.93 4.52 -9.80
C GLY A 11 -1.76 5.65 -8.77
N ARG A 12 -1.57 6.88 -9.26
CA ARG A 12 -1.33 8.06 -8.43
C ARG A 12 -2.44 8.31 -7.39
N THR A 13 -3.69 8.09 -7.75
CA THR A 13 -4.84 8.34 -6.88
C THR A 13 -4.84 7.39 -5.69
N GLY A 14 -4.60 6.09 -5.92
CA GLY A 14 -4.46 5.10 -4.86
C GLY A 14 -3.30 5.43 -3.93
N ARG A 15 -2.12 5.75 -4.49
CA ARG A 15 -0.93 6.10 -3.69
C ARG A 15 -1.18 7.29 -2.77
N LYS A 16 -1.86 8.34 -3.28
CA LYS A 16 -2.24 9.51 -2.47
C LYS A 16 -3.20 9.17 -1.33
N ALA A 17 -4.19 8.31 -1.59
CA ALA A 17 -5.14 7.88 -0.56
C ALA A 17 -4.45 7.10 0.56
N VAL A 18 -3.53 6.20 0.20
CA VAL A 18 -2.72 5.48 1.20
C VAL A 18 -1.87 6.45 2.02
N ALA A 19 -1.14 7.36 1.36
CA ALA A 19 -0.30 8.33 2.04
C ALA A 19 -1.07 9.26 3.00
N SER A 20 -2.33 9.61 2.69
CA SER A 20 -3.11 10.52 3.55
C SER A 20 -3.87 9.82 4.67
N GLU A 21 -4.34 8.59 4.47
CA GLU A 21 -5.24 7.92 5.43
C GLU A 21 -4.57 6.83 6.26
N LEU A 22 -3.49 6.20 5.78
CA LEU A 22 -2.97 4.99 6.44
C LEU A 22 -2.48 5.28 7.86
N LEU A 23 -1.82 6.42 8.09
CA LEU A 23 -1.40 6.83 9.42
C LEU A 23 -2.59 7.00 10.38
N ARG A 24 -3.69 7.62 9.92
CA ARG A 24 -4.92 7.80 10.71
C ARG A 24 -5.56 6.45 11.05
N LEU A 25 -5.55 5.50 10.12
CA LEU A 25 -6.03 4.15 10.35
C LEU A 25 -5.17 3.43 11.40
N ARG A 26 -3.84 3.59 11.33
CA ARG A 26 -2.93 3.03 12.34
C ARG A 26 -3.20 3.60 13.73
N GLU A 27 -3.37 4.92 13.86
CA GLU A 27 -3.69 5.56 15.14
C GLU A 27 -5.03 5.10 15.71
N ARG A 28 -6.05 5.01 14.86
CA ARG A 28 -7.42 4.63 15.26
C ARG A 28 -7.51 3.17 15.70
N TYR A 29 -6.95 2.25 14.92
CA TYR A 29 -7.18 0.82 15.11
C TYR A 29 -6.03 0.12 15.85
N ARG A 30 -4.85 0.75 15.90
CA ARG A 30 -3.60 0.19 16.47
C ARG A 30 -3.35 -1.24 15.98
N PRO A 31 -3.18 -1.44 14.65
CA PRO A 31 -2.91 -2.75 14.10
C PRO A 31 -1.52 -3.23 14.50
N ASP A 32 -1.35 -4.55 14.59
CA ASP A 32 -0.06 -5.20 14.77
C ASP A 32 0.66 -5.40 13.41
N LEU A 33 -0.10 -5.44 12.31
CA LEU A 33 0.41 -5.59 10.95
C LEU A 33 -0.47 -4.83 9.95
N VAL A 34 0.16 -4.19 8.97
CA VAL A 34 -0.49 -3.51 7.83
C VAL A 34 0.06 -4.08 6.53
N VAL A 35 -0.82 -4.64 5.71
CA VAL A 35 -0.50 -5.17 4.37
C VAL A 35 -1.18 -4.31 3.31
N VAL A 36 -0.48 -4.03 2.21
CA VAL A 36 -1.01 -3.27 1.07
C VAL A 36 -0.74 -4.03 -0.23
N ASN A 37 -1.77 -4.23 -1.08
CA ASN A 37 -1.54 -4.73 -2.44
C ASN A 37 -1.09 -3.59 -3.36
N GLY A 38 0.14 -3.67 -3.85
CA GLY A 38 0.77 -2.69 -4.73
C GLY A 38 0.77 -3.02 -6.21
N GLU A 39 0.08 -4.07 -6.68
CA GLU A 39 0.24 -4.57 -8.05
C GLU A 39 -0.16 -3.60 -9.16
N ASN A 40 -0.95 -2.57 -8.85
CA ASN A 40 -1.44 -1.59 -9.83
C ASN A 40 -0.87 -0.19 -9.55
N ALA A 41 0.16 -0.08 -8.71
CA ALA A 41 0.58 1.20 -8.14
C ALA A 41 1.37 2.08 -9.12
N ALA A 42 2.08 1.49 -10.09
CA ALA A 42 2.82 2.21 -11.13
C ALA A 42 1.94 2.43 -12.38
N HIS A 43 1.37 3.62 -12.56
CA HIS A 43 0.56 3.96 -13.73
C HIS A 43 -0.61 2.98 -14.06
N GLY A 44 -1.03 2.16 -13.09
CA GLY A 44 -2.09 1.17 -13.24
C GLY A 44 -1.62 -0.28 -13.36
N PHE A 45 -0.32 -0.54 -13.58
CA PHE A 45 0.25 -1.88 -13.74
C PHE A 45 1.66 -1.94 -13.16
N GLY A 46 1.92 -2.91 -12.29
CA GLY A 46 3.21 -3.10 -11.65
C GLY A 46 3.50 -2.11 -10.52
N ILE A 47 4.76 -2.14 -10.09
CA ILE A 47 5.29 -1.33 -9.01
C ILE A 47 6.75 -0.97 -9.30
N THR A 48 7.17 0.25 -8.94
CA THR A 48 8.59 0.64 -8.96
C THR A 48 9.16 0.63 -7.55
N GLU A 49 10.49 0.58 -7.43
CA GLU A 49 11.18 0.66 -6.13
C GLU A 49 10.77 1.93 -5.35
N ASP A 50 10.75 3.08 -6.00
CA ASP A 50 10.31 4.34 -5.38
C ASP A 50 8.89 4.24 -4.81
N ILE A 51 7.96 3.63 -5.53
CA ILE A 51 6.58 3.45 -5.09
C ILE A 51 6.49 2.48 -3.91
N TYR A 52 7.26 1.40 -3.94
CA TYR A 52 7.34 0.47 -2.82
C TYR A 52 7.83 1.19 -1.55
N LEU A 53 8.88 2.00 -1.66
CA LEU A 53 9.40 2.81 -0.55
C LEU A 53 8.39 3.87 -0.07
N GLU A 54 7.64 4.49 -0.99
CA GLU A 54 6.54 5.41 -0.64
C GLU A 54 5.46 4.70 0.23
N LEU A 55 5.08 3.46 -0.12
CA LEU A 55 4.08 2.69 0.62
C LEU A 55 4.57 2.29 2.02
N LEU A 56 5.84 1.90 2.14
CA LEU A 56 6.45 1.62 3.45
C LEU A 56 6.50 2.88 4.31
N ALA A 57 6.92 4.01 3.73
CA ALA A 57 6.97 5.30 4.43
C ALA A 57 5.58 5.77 4.88
N ALA A 58 4.52 5.41 4.16
CA ALA A 58 3.13 5.66 4.56
C ALA A 58 2.64 4.78 5.72
N GLY A 59 3.39 3.75 6.11
CA GLY A 59 3.11 2.88 7.25
C GLY A 59 2.62 1.47 6.89
N ALA A 60 2.86 1.02 5.66
CA ALA A 60 2.74 -0.40 5.33
C ALA A 60 3.90 -1.19 5.94
N ASP A 61 3.61 -2.35 6.52
CA ASP A 61 4.63 -3.28 7.04
C ASP A 61 5.00 -4.33 5.98
N CYS A 62 4.09 -4.61 5.04
CA CYS A 62 4.28 -5.53 3.92
C CYS A 62 3.55 -5.02 2.68
N VAL A 63 4.19 -5.18 1.52
CA VAL A 63 3.57 -4.94 0.22
C VAL A 63 3.46 -6.27 -0.51
N THR A 64 2.24 -6.66 -0.85
CA THR A 64 1.98 -7.81 -1.72
C THR A 64 1.77 -7.33 -3.15
N LEU A 65 1.85 -8.25 -4.11
CA LEU A 65 1.54 -8.00 -5.51
C LEU A 65 0.51 -9.03 -5.99
N GLY A 66 0.33 -9.12 -7.30
CA GLY A 66 -0.56 -10.06 -7.95
C GLY A 66 -0.10 -10.37 -9.37
N ASN A 67 -1.03 -10.40 -10.32
CA ASN A 67 -0.74 -10.77 -11.69
C ASN A 67 0.10 -9.73 -12.44
N HIS A 68 0.12 -8.48 -11.98
CA HIS A 68 0.92 -7.40 -12.56
C HIS A 68 2.32 -7.26 -11.93
N ALA A 69 2.79 -8.26 -11.18
CA ALA A 69 4.06 -8.17 -10.44
C ALA A 69 5.32 -7.96 -11.32
N PHE A 70 5.23 -8.23 -12.63
CA PHE A 70 6.36 -8.16 -13.57
C PHE A 70 6.11 -7.19 -14.73
N ASP A 71 5.08 -6.34 -14.63
CA ASP A 71 4.85 -5.22 -15.55
C ASP A 71 5.71 -4.01 -15.14
#